data_AF-A0AA96E7Y1-F1
#
_entry.id   AF-A0AA96E7Y1-F1
#
_cell.length_a   1.000
_cell.length_b   1.000
_cell.length_c   1.000
_cell.angle_alpha   90.00
_cell.angle_beta   90.00
_cell.angle_gamma   90.00
#
_symmetry.space_group_name_H-M   'P 1'
#
loop_
_entity.id
_entity.type
_entity.pdbx_description
1 polymer ?
#
loop_
_entity_poly.entity_id
_entity_poly.type
_entity_poly.pdbx_seq_one_letter_code
_entity_poly.pdbx_strand_id
1 'polypeptide(L)'
;MNRLSQNELIGAVAIQSALENSTECRLSLAKAMLVLPLLFDRAVRSVLKRKNSVVLSSKDLLISNPPAFITVRARYEDLTITSLNTILLAQELGMATLKGDYLVLNKQIFLQNNPEIGKIALDILAAGPKLGLILSEATADLYQTFRIEL
;
A
#
# COMPACT_ATOMS: atom_id res chain seq x y z
N MET A 1 15.17 10.80 -7.44
CA MET A 1 14.48 9.79 -6.61
C MET A 1 15.50 9.15 -5.68
N ASN A 2 15.27 9.16 -4.37
CA ASN A 2 16.18 8.54 -3.41
C ASN A 2 15.84 7.05 -3.29
N ARG A 3 16.57 6.18 -4.01
CA ARG A 3 16.31 4.72 -4.05
C ARG A 3 16.36 4.08 -2.66
N LEU A 4 17.10 4.69 -1.72
CA LEU A 4 17.21 4.23 -0.35
C LEU A 4 15.87 4.11 0.38
N SER A 5 14.86 4.90 0.06
CA SER A 5 13.56 4.84 0.75
C SER A 5 12.53 3.93 0.09
N GLN A 6 12.86 3.29 -1.03
CA GLN A 6 12.02 2.31 -1.73
C GLN A 6 12.63 0.93 -1.54
N ASN A 7 12.59 0.44 -0.30
CA ASN A 7 13.16 -0.84 0.10
C ASN A 7 12.12 -1.68 0.87
N GLU A 8 12.46 -2.93 1.11
CA GLU A 8 11.59 -3.91 1.73
C GLU A 8 11.21 -3.57 3.18
N LEU A 9 12.09 -2.90 3.94
CA LEU A 9 11.78 -2.52 5.32
C LEU A 9 10.71 -1.43 5.39
N ILE A 10 10.83 -0.38 4.57
CA ILE A 10 9.78 0.64 4.43
C ILE A 10 8.54 0.03 3.77
N GLY A 11 8.74 -0.92 2.87
CA GLY A 11 7.67 -1.75 2.29
C GLY A 11 6.90 -2.50 3.37
N ALA A 12 7.57 -3.06 4.38
CA ALA A 12 6.93 -3.81 5.46
C ALA A 12 6.01 -2.90 6.28
N VAL A 13 6.41 -1.64 6.53
CA VAL A 13 5.52 -0.63 7.11
C VAL A 13 4.28 -0.41 6.24
N ALA A 14 4.46 -0.31 4.93
CA ALA A 14 3.36 -0.10 3.98
C ALA A 14 2.39 -1.30 3.95
N ILE A 15 2.92 -2.53 3.90
CA ILE A 15 2.12 -3.76 3.95
C ILE A 15 1.39 -3.89 5.28
N GLN A 16 2.05 -3.63 6.41
CA GLN A 16 1.40 -3.65 7.72
C GLN A 16 0.25 -2.66 7.77
N SER A 17 0.49 -1.42 7.34
CA SER A 17 -0.52 -0.35 7.32
C SER A 17 -1.71 -0.73 6.43
N ALA A 18 -1.46 -1.29 5.25
CA ALA A 18 -2.50 -1.74 4.35
C ALA A 18 -3.33 -2.87 4.96
N LEU A 19 -2.68 -3.91 5.52
CA LEU A 19 -3.38 -5.02 6.15
C LEU A 19 -4.20 -4.57 7.35
N GLU A 20 -3.62 -3.77 8.25
CA GLU A 20 -4.31 -3.25 9.45
C GLU A 20 -5.59 -2.47 9.10
N ASN A 21 -5.59 -1.75 7.98
CA ASN A 21 -6.74 -0.95 7.53
C ASN A 21 -7.63 -1.71 6.53
N SER A 22 -7.37 -2.99 6.27
CA SER A 22 -8.18 -3.83 5.40
C SER A 22 -9.18 -4.67 6.20
N THR A 23 -10.30 -5.03 5.57
CA THR A 23 -11.32 -5.89 6.19
C THR A 23 -10.69 -7.22 6.63
N GLU A 24 -11.00 -7.65 7.86
CA GLU A 24 -10.45 -8.86 8.48
C GLU A 24 -8.91 -8.90 8.57
N CYS A 25 -8.25 -7.73 8.50
CA CYS A 25 -6.79 -7.61 8.53
C CYS A 25 -6.07 -8.45 7.45
N ARG A 26 -6.71 -8.64 6.28
CA ARG A 26 -6.20 -9.47 5.19
C ARG A 26 -6.35 -8.82 3.82
N LEU A 27 -5.47 -9.20 2.90
CA LEU A 27 -5.53 -8.80 1.50
C LEU A 27 -5.25 -10.01 0.61
N SER A 28 -5.98 -10.14 -0.50
CA SER A 28 -5.56 -11.05 -1.57
C SER A 28 -4.17 -10.66 -2.07
N LEU A 29 -3.36 -11.61 -2.52
CA LEU A 29 -1.99 -11.36 -2.98
C LEU A 29 -1.94 -10.28 -4.08
N ALA A 30 -2.89 -10.31 -5.03
CA ALA A 30 -3.02 -9.29 -6.07
C ALA A 30 -3.18 -7.87 -5.49
N LYS A 31 -4.02 -7.69 -4.47
CA LYS A 31 -4.17 -6.40 -3.77
C LYS A 31 -2.93 -6.03 -2.97
N ALA A 32 -2.24 -6.99 -2.34
CA ALA A 32 -0.99 -6.74 -1.64
C ALA A 32 0.10 -6.18 -2.58
N MET A 33 0.14 -6.63 -3.84
CA MET A 33 1.07 -6.13 -4.86
C MET A 33 0.82 -4.67 -5.26
N LEU A 34 -0.38 -4.12 -5.01
CA LEU A 34 -0.69 -2.71 -5.26
C LEU A 34 -0.22 -1.77 -4.14
N VAL A 35 0.12 -2.30 -2.97
CA VAL A 35 0.42 -1.49 -1.78
C VAL A 35 1.63 -0.59 -2.00
N LEU A 36 2.76 -1.15 -2.46
CA LEU A 36 3.98 -0.37 -2.68
C LEU A 36 3.82 0.63 -3.85
N PRO A 37 3.28 0.26 -5.03
CA PRO A 37 3.03 1.20 -6.12
C PRO A 37 2.19 2.42 -5.75
N LEU A 38 1.28 2.27 -4.77
CA LEU A 38 0.48 3.36 -4.23
C LEU A 38 1.23 4.13 -3.14
N LEU A 39 1.85 3.42 -2.18
CA LEU A 39 2.41 4.06 -0.99
C LEU A 39 3.86 4.50 -1.14
N PHE A 40 4.63 4.08 -2.14
CA PHE A 40 5.99 4.60 -2.36
C PHE A 40 6.00 5.91 -3.14
N ASP A 41 4.91 6.24 -3.84
CA ASP A 41 4.77 7.52 -4.49
C ASP A 41 4.35 8.63 -3.53
N ARG A 42 5.11 9.73 -3.52
CA ARG A 42 4.86 10.85 -2.61
C ARG A 42 3.57 11.58 -2.97
N ALA A 43 3.23 11.70 -4.25
CA ALA A 43 2.02 12.39 -4.68
C ALA A 43 0.77 11.61 -4.24
N VAL A 44 0.75 10.29 -4.48
CA VAL A 44 -0.32 9.40 -4.00
C VAL A 44 -0.43 9.47 -2.48
N ARG A 45 0.66 9.23 -1.73
CA ARG A 45 0.64 9.34 -0.26
C ARG A 45 0.12 10.69 0.23
N SER A 46 0.49 11.78 -0.44
CA SER A 46 0.05 13.12 -0.04
C SER A 46 -1.45 13.32 -0.22
N VAL A 47 -2.06 12.69 -1.22
CA VAL A 47 -3.52 12.69 -1.42
C VAL A 47 -4.19 11.83 -0.34
N LEU A 48 -3.66 10.64 -0.07
CA LEU A 48 -4.25 9.69 0.86
C LEU A 48 -4.12 10.11 2.33
N LYS A 49 -3.05 10.78 2.74
CA LYS A 49 -2.89 11.19 4.15
C LYS A 49 -3.67 12.46 4.56
N ARG A 50 -4.21 13.22 3.59
CA ARG A 50 -4.95 14.46 3.89
C ARG A 50 -6.23 14.10 4.65
N LYS A 51 -6.47 14.66 5.84
CA LYS A 51 -7.69 14.36 6.61
C LYS A 51 -8.98 14.80 5.90
N ASN A 52 -8.93 15.94 5.21
CA ASN A 52 -10.12 16.58 4.63
C ASN A 52 -10.49 16.08 3.22
N SER A 53 -9.69 15.20 2.59
CA SER A 53 -10.09 14.64 1.29
C SER A 53 -11.18 13.58 1.48
N VAL A 54 -12.24 13.63 0.68
CA VAL A 54 -13.21 12.55 0.60
C VAL A 54 -12.71 11.55 -0.43
N VAL A 55 -12.47 10.31 -0.03
CA VAL A 55 -12.11 9.21 -0.93
C VAL A 55 -13.31 8.31 -1.05
N LEU A 56 -13.97 8.39 -2.21
CA LEU A 56 -15.16 7.59 -2.53
C LEU A 56 -14.77 6.29 -3.24
N SER A 57 -13.87 6.39 -4.24
CA SER A 57 -13.35 5.25 -5.00
C SER A 57 -11.98 5.54 -5.61
N SER A 58 -11.34 4.48 -6.11
CA SER A 58 -10.13 4.52 -6.92
C SER A 58 -10.30 5.36 -8.19
N LYS A 59 -11.47 5.28 -8.83
CA LYS A 59 -11.81 6.06 -10.04
C LYS A 59 -11.92 7.54 -9.73
N ASP A 60 -12.60 7.91 -8.64
CA ASP A 60 -12.73 9.31 -8.22
C ASP A 60 -11.38 9.93 -7.88
N LEU A 61 -10.49 9.15 -7.25
CA LEU A 61 -9.13 9.56 -6.97
C LEU A 61 -8.31 9.80 -8.24
N LEU A 62 -8.41 8.90 -9.21
CA LEU A 62 -7.75 9.04 -10.50
C LEU A 62 -8.24 10.28 -11.25
N ILE A 63 -9.55 10.55 -11.24
CA ILE A 63 -10.14 11.72 -11.92
C ILE A 63 -9.77 13.03 -11.19
N SER A 64 -9.80 13.03 -9.86
CA SER A 64 -9.57 14.23 -9.05
C SER A 64 -8.09 14.58 -8.90
N ASN A 65 -7.20 13.58 -8.98
CA ASN A 65 -5.75 13.77 -8.87
C ASN A 65 -4.98 12.99 -9.96
N PRO A 66 -5.25 13.22 -11.26
CA PRO A 66 -4.65 12.41 -12.32
C PRO A 66 -3.12 12.32 -12.25
N PRO A 67 -2.36 13.41 -12.03
CA PRO A 67 -0.90 13.35 -11.98
C PRO A 67 -0.34 12.38 -10.93
N ALA A 68 -1.07 12.13 -9.83
CA ALA A 68 -0.63 11.19 -8.80
C ALA A 68 -0.83 9.73 -9.23
N PHE A 69 -1.93 9.43 -9.92
CA PHE A 69 -2.37 8.05 -10.14
C PHE A 69 -2.08 7.50 -11.55
N ILE A 70 -1.84 8.35 -12.56
CA ILE A 70 -1.53 7.87 -13.94
C ILE A 70 -0.23 7.04 -14.02
N THR A 71 0.65 7.18 -13.05
CA THR A 71 1.96 6.51 -12.99
C THR A 71 1.95 5.22 -12.17
N VAL A 72 0.78 4.80 -11.65
CA VAL A 72 0.67 3.57 -10.83
C VAL A 72 1.07 2.32 -11.61
N ARG A 73 0.69 2.20 -12.90
CA ARG A 73 1.09 1.07 -13.75
C ARG A 73 2.59 0.91 -13.84
N ALA A 74 3.31 1.96 -14.24
CA ALA A 74 4.76 1.93 -14.37
C ALA A 74 5.43 1.55 -13.04
N ARG A 75 4.93 2.08 -11.92
CA ARG A 75 5.43 1.70 -10.59
C ARG A 75 5.11 0.26 -10.20
N TYR A 76 3.97 -0.28 -10.62
CA TYR A 76 3.63 -1.68 -10.38
C TYR A 76 4.65 -2.60 -11.04
N GLU A 77 4.96 -2.34 -12.31
CA GLU A 77 5.98 -3.06 -13.06
C GLU A 77 7.36 -2.90 -12.39
N ASP A 78 7.78 -1.67 -12.09
CA ASP A 78 9.09 -1.38 -11.47
C ASP A 78 9.28 -1.99 -10.07
N LEU A 79 8.21 -2.03 -9.26
CA LEU A 79 8.27 -2.46 -7.86
C LEU A 79 7.85 -3.93 -7.66
N THR A 80 7.60 -4.69 -8.72
CA THR A 80 7.13 -6.08 -8.61
C THR A 80 8.03 -6.93 -7.71
N ILE A 81 9.35 -6.90 -7.94
CA ILE A 81 10.31 -7.67 -7.13
C ILE A 81 10.37 -7.16 -5.69
N THR A 82 10.40 -5.83 -5.49
CA THR A 82 10.42 -5.25 -4.14
C THR A 82 9.14 -5.59 -3.36
N SER A 83 7.98 -5.59 -4.00
CA SER A 83 6.70 -6.01 -3.39
C SER A 83 6.75 -7.46 -2.95
N LEU A 84 7.22 -8.37 -3.81
CA LEU A 84 7.38 -9.78 -3.47
C LEU A 84 8.36 -9.97 -2.30
N ASN A 85 9.54 -9.37 -2.37
CA ASN A 85 10.54 -9.45 -1.30
C ASN A 85 10.02 -8.86 0.01
N THR A 86 9.23 -7.79 -0.06
CA THR A 86 8.58 -7.20 1.12
C THR A 86 7.59 -8.15 1.76
N ILE A 87 6.78 -8.85 0.95
CA ILE A 87 5.83 -9.86 1.45
C ILE A 87 6.59 -11.00 2.12
N LEU A 88 7.68 -11.48 1.50
CA LEU A 88 8.54 -12.50 2.10
C LEU A 88 9.15 -12.01 3.42
N LEU A 89 9.72 -10.80 3.44
CA LEU A 89 10.26 -10.20 4.66
C LEU A 89 9.19 -10.07 5.75
N ALA A 90 7.97 -9.68 5.40
CA ALA A 90 6.84 -9.62 6.33
C ALA A 90 6.54 -10.99 6.96
N GLN A 91 6.67 -12.07 6.18
CA GLN A 91 6.52 -13.43 6.68
C GLN A 91 7.69 -13.84 7.59
N GLU A 92 8.93 -13.59 7.19
CA GLU A 92 10.13 -13.90 7.98
C GLU A 92 10.16 -13.17 9.33
N LEU A 93 9.67 -11.93 9.37
CA LEU A 93 9.51 -11.17 10.63
C LEU A 93 8.35 -11.69 11.51
N GLY A 94 7.56 -12.64 11.00
CA GLY A 94 6.31 -13.12 11.62
C GLY A 94 5.21 -12.05 11.65
N MET A 95 5.35 -10.97 10.88
CA MET A 95 4.39 -9.86 10.80
C MET A 95 3.09 -10.31 10.13
N ALA A 96 3.22 -11.06 9.04
CA ALA A 96 2.11 -11.56 8.25
C ALA A 96 2.31 -13.04 7.87
N THR A 97 1.25 -13.70 7.43
CA THR A 97 1.33 -15.06 6.90
C THR A 97 0.43 -15.19 5.68
N LEU A 98 0.93 -15.92 4.68
CA LEU A 98 0.15 -16.30 3.51
C LEU A 98 -0.74 -17.50 3.86
N LYS A 99 -2.06 -17.34 3.72
CA LYS A 99 -3.08 -18.39 3.89
C LYS A 99 -3.87 -18.52 2.60
N GLY A 100 -3.51 -19.51 1.78
CA GLY A 100 -4.00 -19.59 0.40
C GLY A 100 -3.58 -18.34 -0.38
N ASP A 101 -4.52 -17.69 -1.04
CA ASP A 101 -4.25 -16.48 -1.83
C ASP A 101 -4.30 -15.17 -1.01
N TYR A 102 -4.38 -15.26 0.32
CA TYR A 102 -4.50 -14.10 1.20
C TYR A 102 -3.28 -13.92 2.10
N LEU A 103 -2.74 -12.71 2.11
CA LEU A 103 -1.80 -12.26 3.13
C LEU A 103 -2.60 -11.75 4.34
N VAL A 104 -2.32 -12.29 5.52
CA VAL A 104 -3.04 -12.00 6.77
C VAL A 104 -2.06 -11.42 7.78
N LEU A 105 -2.43 -10.31 8.44
CA LEU A 105 -1.65 -9.72 9.51
C LEU A 105 -1.74 -10.57 10.78
N ASN A 106 -0.60 -10.95 11.35
CA ASN A 106 -0.54 -11.69 12.61
C ASN A 106 -0.23 -10.77 13.79
N LYS A 107 0.75 -9.87 13.61
CA LYS A 107 1.20 -8.94 14.65
C LYS A 107 1.63 -7.63 14.02
N GLN A 108 1.45 -6.54 14.77
CA GLN A 108 2.01 -5.25 14.42
C GLN A 108 3.43 -5.16 14.97
N ILE A 109 4.36 -4.72 14.13
CA ILE A 109 5.76 -4.44 14.47
C ILE A 109 5.99 -2.92 14.50
N PHE A 110 5.38 -2.20 13.57
CA PHE A 110 5.55 -0.75 13.42
C PHE A 110 4.36 -0.01 14.02
N LEU A 111 4.60 0.91 14.96
CA LEU A 111 3.55 1.64 15.68
C LEU A 111 3.59 3.13 15.37
N GLN A 112 2.43 3.74 15.07
CA GLN A 112 2.34 5.16 14.71
C GLN A 112 2.83 6.10 15.83
N ASN A 113 2.69 5.69 17.09
CA ASN A 113 3.08 6.49 18.24
C ASN A 113 4.57 6.34 18.61
N ASN A 114 5.36 5.59 17.83
CA ASN A 114 6.79 5.46 18.07
C ASN A 114 7.53 6.71 17.54
N PRO A 115 8.18 7.51 18.40
CA PRO A 115 8.87 8.74 17.99
C PRO A 115 10.04 8.50 17.01
N GLU A 116 10.56 7.27 16.92
CA GLU A 116 11.73 6.93 16.10
C GLU A 116 11.37 6.38 14.71
N ILE A 117 10.08 6.23 14.39
CA ILE A 117 9.63 5.54 13.16
C ILE A 117 10.01 6.26 11.85
N GLY A 118 10.34 7.54 11.94
CA GLY A 118 10.74 8.37 10.81
C GLY A 118 9.57 8.86 9.95
N LYS A 119 9.82 9.96 9.23
CA LYS A 119 8.76 10.72 8.53
C LYS A 119 8.07 9.95 7.41
N ILE A 120 8.80 9.11 6.66
CA ILE A 120 8.24 8.35 5.53
C ILE A 120 7.26 7.29 6.04
N ALA A 121 7.65 6.54 7.07
CA ALA A 121 6.79 5.55 7.71
C ALA A 121 5.56 6.22 8.36
N LEU A 122 5.73 7.36 9.02
CA LEU A 122 4.61 8.12 9.58
C LEU A 122 3.60 8.55 8.49
N ASP A 123 4.11 9.04 7.34
CA ASP A 123 3.28 9.41 6.19
C ASP A 123 2.54 8.20 5.58
N ILE A 124 3.18 7.03 5.58
CA ILE A 124 2.58 5.76 5.14
C ILE A 124 1.44 5.36 6.07
N LEU A 125 1.68 5.34 7.38
CA LEU A 125 0.68 4.98 8.38
C LEU A 125 -0.52 5.92 8.34
N ALA A 126 -0.27 7.23 8.15
CA ALA A 126 -1.35 8.22 8.01
C ALA A 126 -2.17 8.06 6.72
N ALA A 127 -1.62 7.46 5.67
CA ALA A 127 -2.34 7.14 4.43
C ALA A 127 -3.14 5.82 4.52
N GLY A 128 -2.82 4.96 5.49
CA GLY A 128 -3.40 3.63 5.68
C GLY A 128 -4.93 3.56 5.63
N PRO A 129 -5.67 4.38 6.39
CA PRO A 129 -7.13 4.31 6.41
C PRO A 129 -7.78 4.48 5.03
N LYS A 130 -7.28 5.43 4.23
CA LYS A 130 -7.79 5.67 2.87
C LYS A 130 -7.30 4.66 1.87
N LEU A 131 -6.11 4.12 2.06
CA LEU A 131 -5.67 2.97 1.29
C LEU A 131 -6.59 1.76 1.53
N GLY A 132 -6.95 1.48 2.79
CA GLY A 132 -7.88 0.42 3.15
C GLY A 132 -9.24 0.54 2.44
N LEU A 133 -9.78 1.76 2.36
CA LEU A 133 -11.00 2.04 1.59
C LEU A 133 -10.84 1.70 0.11
N ILE A 134 -9.75 2.11 -0.53
CA ILE A 134 -9.47 1.79 -1.94
C ILE A 134 -9.33 0.27 -2.13
N LEU A 135 -8.54 -0.39 -1.27
CA LEU A 135 -8.30 -1.83 -1.37
C LEU A 135 -9.52 -2.69 -1.03
N SER A 136 -10.61 -2.09 -0.53
CA SER A 136 -11.89 -2.78 -0.36
C SER A 136 -12.60 -3.06 -1.70
N GLU A 137 -12.30 -2.28 -2.75
CA GLU A 137 -12.84 -2.47 -4.10
C GLU A 137 -12.43 -3.83 -4.70
N ALA A 138 -13.16 -4.31 -5.71
CA ALA A 138 -12.81 -5.56 -6.37
C ALA A 138 -11.43 -5.47 -7.05
N THR A 139 -10.64 -6.55 -7.00
CA THR A 139 -9.30 -6.58 -7.60
C THR A 139 -9.33 -6.21 -9.09
N ALA A 140 -10.31 -6.73 -9.84
CA ALA A 140 -10.47 -6.43 -11.25
C ALA A 140 -10.71 -4.92 -11.50
N ASP A 141 -11.54 -4.27 -10.67
CA ASP A 141 -11.82 -2.83 -10.79
C ASP A 141 -10.58 -1.99 -10.51
N LEU A 142 -9.78 -2.37 -9.52
CA LEU A 142 -8.53 -1.70 -9.19
C LEU A 142 -7.51 -1.81 -10.33
N TYR A 143 -7.33 -3.02 -10.86
CA TYR A 143 -6.39 -3.28 -11.95
C TYR A 143 -6.83 -2.53 -13.23
N GLN A 144 -8.12 -2.55 -13.55
CA GLN A 144 -8.66 -1.79 -14.67
C GLN A 144 -8.47 -0.28 -14.49
N THR A 145 -8.77 0.24 -13.30
CA THR A 145 -8.66 1.67 -12.99
C THR A 145 -7.22 2.15 -13.11
N PHE A 146 -6.26 1.37 -12.61
CA PHE A 146 -4.84 1.70 -12.71
C PHE A 146 -4.17 1.20 -14.00
N ARG A 147 -4.94 0.61 -14.93
CA ARG A 147 -4.48 0.10 -16.23
C ARG A 147 -3.34 -0.92 -16.11
N ILE A 148 -3.42 -1.78 -15.09
CA ILE A 148 -2.50 -2.88 -14.87
C ILE A 148 -3.03 -4.10 -15.62
N GLU A 149 -2.19 -4.65 -16.50
CA GLU A 149 -2.49 -5.85 -17.26
C GLU A 149 -2.19 -7.09 -16.39
N LEU A 150 -3.07 -8.10 -16.48
CA LEU A 150 -2.91 -9.40 -15.82
C LEU A 150 -2.20 -10.38 -16.75
#